data_AF-A0A415X598-F1
#
_entry.id   AF-A0A415X598-F1
#
_cell.length_a   1.000
_cell.length_b   1.000
_cell.length_c   1.000
_cell.angle_alpha   90.00
_cell.angle_beta   90.00
_cell.angle_gamma   90.00
#
_symmetry.space_group_name_H-M   'P 1'
#
loop_
_entity.id
_entity.type
_entity.pdbx_description
1 polymer ?
#
loop_
_entity_poly.entity_id
_entity_poly.type
_entity_poly.pdbx_seq_one_letter_code
_entity_poly.pdbx_strand_id
1 'polypeptide(L)'
;MSKSDNPDEILHRFLDLANQADRKGIVLFSNFLNMYEINLLHQNENLFYTGFSLYGGYQEAERQMVAFQPDALYYNWEYPISCVQVEPLNHRFSEDLSHRDILGALMHLGIDRSLIGDILIKDKSAYIFCVEKMADFIAKELYKIKHTQVMTQRVKPVDLHIEMQYRTEEGFIASNRLDAFVAQACKLSRAQAAQFILRENVFINGALVTNHNQGLAEGDVVSLRGHGKLRFEAFLNTTKKGRLHIRYAWYV
;
A
#
# COMPACT_ATOMS: atom_id res chain seq x y z
N MET A 1 12.01 -5.43 -13.39
CA MET A 1 12.47 -4.58 -12.28
C MET A 1 13.06 -3.30 -12.82
N SER A 2 12.69 -2.16 -12.26
CA SER A 2 13.49 -0.95 -12.41
C SER A 2 14.71 -1.09 -11.48
N LYS A 3 15.78 -0.31 -11.67
CA LYS A 3 16.98 -0.32 -10.80
C LYS A 3 16.66 -0.08 -9.30
N SER A 4 15.45 0.35 -8.94
CA SER A 4 14.99 0.68 -7.58
C SER A 4 14.65 -0.48 -6.65
N ASP A 5 14.69 -1.74 -7.12
CA ASP A 5 14.04 -2.86 -6.41
C ASP A 5 15.05 -3.87 -5.78
N ASN A 6 16.34 -3.51 -5.68
CA ASN A 6 17.34 -4.38 -5.03
C ASN A 6 17.16 -4.35 -3.50
N PRO A 7 16.83 -5.49 -2.84
CA PRO A 7 16.60 -5.52 -1.40
C PRO A 7 17.80 -5.04 -0.59
N ASP A 8 19.03 -5.34 -1.02
CA ASP A 8 20.23 -4.93 -0.29
C ASP A 8 20.41 -3.40 -0.30
N GLU A 9 20.09 -2.75 -1.42
CA GLU A 9 20.15 -1.28 -1.53
C GLU A 9 19.07 -0.61 -0.69
N ILE A 10 17.86 -1.17 -0.68
CA ILE A 10 16.74 -0.68 0.13
C ILE A 10 17.09 -0.79 1.62
N LEU A 11 17.61 -1.95 2.05
CA LEU A 11 18.00 -2.19 3.43
C LEU A 11 19.17 -1.28 3.85
N HIS A 12 20.18 -1.12 2.99
CA HIS A 12 21.28 -0.20 3.24
C HIS A 12 20.78 1.24 3.45
N ARG A 13 19.81 1.71 2.64
CA ARG A 13 19.19 3.03 2.81
C ARG A 13 18.46 3.16 4.16
N PHE A 14 17.76 2.13 4.60
CA PHE A 14 17.10 2.12 5.92
C PHE A 14 18.11 2.18 7.06
N LEU A 15 19.18 1.37 6.99
CA LEU A 15 20.23 1.37 8.00
C LEU A 15 20.95 2.73 8.05
N ASP A 16 21.22 3.35 6.90
CA ASP A 16 21.81 4.69 6.85
C ASP A 16 20.90 5.74 7.50
N LEU A 17 19.59 5.73 7.19
CA LEU A 17 18.62 6.63 7.83
C LEU A 17 18.53 6.41 9.34
N ALA A 18 18.44 5.16 9.79
CA ALA A 18 18.38 4.80 11.21
C ALA A 18 19.64 5.28 11.96
N ASN A 19 20.82 4.98 11.42
CA ASN A 19 22.09 5.41 12.01
C ASN A 19 22.25 6.93 12.03
N GLN A 20 21.75 7.63 11.00
CA GLN A 20 21.76 9.09 10.99
C GLN A 20 20.79 9.69 12.02
N ALA A 21 19.61 9.07 12.21
CA ALA A 21 18.63 9.53 13.18
C ALA A 21 19.19 9.47 14.60
N ASP A 22 19.83 8.34 14.94
CA ASP A 22 20.54 8.14 16.20
C ASP A 22 21.66 9.17 16.39
N ARG A 23 22.60 9.24 15.43
CA ARG A 23 23.76 10.14 15.52
C ARG A 23 23.39 11.62 15.65
N LYS A 24 22.32 12.05 14.96
CA LYS A 24 21.87 13.45 14.97
C LYS A 24 20.91 13.75 16.12
N GLY A 25 20.38 12.73 16.80
CA GLY A 25 19.34 12.89 17.81
C GLY A 25 18.03 13.47 17.24
N ILE A 26 17.73 13.22 15.96
CA ILE A 26 16.50 13.68 15.31
C ILE A 26 15.79 12.57 14.56
N VAL A 27 14.47 12.66 14.45
CA VAL A 27 13.66 11.76 13.65
C VAL A 27 13.97 11.98 12.19
N LEU A 28 14.31 10.91 11.48
CA LEU A 28 14.49 10.92 10.03
C LEU A 28 13.45 10.04 9.38
N PHE A 29 12.99 10.50 8.23
CA PHE A 29 11.91 9.87 7.49
C PHE A 29 12.41 9.30 6.17
N SER A 30 11.89 8.15 5.78
CA SER A 30 11.94 7.73 4.37
C SER A 30 10.95 8.54 3.54
N ASN A 31 11.04 8.43 2.21
CA ASN A 31 9.91 8.69 1.32
C ASN A 31 8.80 7.63 1.51
N PHE A 32 7.70 7.69 0.76
CA PHE A 32 6.67 6.65 0.79
C PHE A 32 7.23 5.32 0.29
N LEU A 33 7.14 4.33 1.17
CA LEU A 33 7.48 2.95 0.94
C LEU A 33 6.28 2.23 0.33
N ASN A 34 6.55 1.29 -0.57
CA ASN A 34 5.57 0.33 -0.99
C ASN A 34 5.50 -0.86 0.01
N MET A 35 4.49 -1.72 -0.15
CA MET A 35 4.28 -2.87 0.73
C MET A 35 5.50 -3.79 0.81
N TYR A 36 6.22 -4.03 -0.30
CA TYR A 36 7.42 -4.86 -0.28
C TYR A 36 8.55 -4.23 0.56
N GLU A 37 8.79 -2.92 0.41
CA GLU A 37 9.76 -2.17 1.21
C GLU A 37 9.41 -2.20 2.70
N ILE A 38 8.12 -2.06 3.05
CA ILE A 38 7.63 -2.15 4.44
C ILE A 38 7.86 -3.55 5.01
N ASN A 39 7.62 -4.60 4.23
CA ASN A 39 7.87 -5.97 4.68
C ASN A 39 9.37 -6.24 4.85
N LEU A 40 10.21 -5.72 3.95
CA LEU A 40 11.65 -5.83 4.10
C LEU A 40 12.14 -5.14 5.38
N LEU A 41 11.58 -3.98 5.72
CA LEU A 41 11.84 -3.27 6.97
C LEU A 41 11.50 -4.15 8.19
N HIS A 42 10.28 -4.70 8.27
CA HIS A 42 9.86 -5.55 9.38
C HIS A 42 10.65 -6.86 9.50
N GLN A 43 10.98 -7.51 8.37
CA GLN A 43 11.77 -8.74 8.37
C GLN A 43 13.19 -8.55 8.91
N ASN A 44 13.69 -7.31 8.91
CA ASN A 44 15.02 -6.94 9.34
C ASN A 44 14.99 -5.99 10.55
N GLU A 45 13.89 -5.96 11.31
CA GLU A 45 13.71 -5.06 12.45
C GLU A 45 14.86 -5.16 13.48
N ASN A 46 15.36 -6.39 13.68
CA ASN A 46 16.48 -6.71 14.57
C ASN A 46 17.83 -6.10 14.15
N LEU A 47 17.95 -5.54 12.95
CA LEU A 47 19.16 -4.85 12.49
C LEU A 47 19.20 -3.37 12.86
N PHE A 48 18.07 -2.78 13.27
CA PHE A 48 18.01 -1.37 13.65
C PHE A 48 18.25 -1.20 15.14
N TYR A 49 19.16 -0.29 15.49
CA TYR A 49 19.38 0.13 16.88
C TYR A 49 18.29 1.08 17.37
N THR A 50 17.75 1.90 16.47
CA THR A 50 16.65 2.85 16.74
C THR A 50 15.30 2.17 16.65
N GLY A 51 14.35 2.59 17.47
CA GLY A 51 12.92 2.31 17.21
C GLY A 51 12.46 2.91 15.89
N PHE A 52 11.43 2.33 15.29
CA PHE A 52 10.77 2.93 14.13
C PHE A 52 9.25 2.81 14.19
N SER A 53 8.57 3.69 13.46
CA SER A 53 7.12 3.65 13.29
C SER A 53 6.75 3.98 11.84
N LEU A 54 5.59 3.50 11.40
CA LEU A 54 5.08 3.67 10.04
C LEU A 54 3.76 4.44 10.04
N TYR A 55 3.63 5.39 9.12
CA TYR A 55 2.38 6.11 8.89
C TYR A 55 2.30 6.63 7.46
N GLY A 56 1.11 6.61 6.86
CA GLY A 56 0.89 7.07 5.49
C GLY A 56 -0.08 8.23 5.34
N GLY A 57 -0.50 8.85 6.46
CA GLY A 57 -1.47 9.94 6.47
C GLY A 57 -2.87 9.55 6.95
N TYR A 58 -3.15 8.25 7.06
CA TYR A 58 -4.36 7.72 7.70
C TYR A 58 -4.07 6.33 8.27
N GLN A 59 -4.97 5.80 9.12
CA GLN A 59 -4.77 4.57 9.90
C GLN A 59 -4.38 3.35 9.04
N GLU A 60 -4.81 3.33 7.80
CA GLU A 60 -4.90 2.15 6.96
C GLU A 60 -4.17 2.35 5.61
N ALA A 61 -3.23 3.29 5.57
CA ALA A 61 -2.44 3.59 4.39
C ALA A 61 -1.58 2.39 3.97
N GLU A 62 -1.66 2.01 2.70
CA GLU A 62 -0.84 0.97 2.09
C GLU A 62 0.58 1.46 1.82
N ARG A 63 0.70 2.73 1.40
CA ARG A 63 1.98 3.39 1.23
C ARG A 63 2.25 4.24 2.46
N GLN A 64 3.35 3.94 3.14
CA GLN A 64 3.69 4.58 4.41
C GLN A 64 5.12 5.12 4.38
N MET A 65 5.39 6.15 5.18
CA MET A 65 6.75 6.59 5.47
C MET A 65 7.20 5.89 6.76
N VAL A 66 8.45 5.44 6.83
CA VAL A 66 9.06 5.06 8.10
C VAL A 66 9.67 6.29 8.75
N ALA A 67 9.44 6.43 10.06
CA ALA A 67 10.13 7.36 10.94
C ALA A 67 11.10 6.56 11.82
N PHE A 68 12.40 6.78 11.67
CA PHE A 68 13.42 6.25 12.57
C PHE A 68 13.61 7.20 13.75
N GLN A 69 13.49 6.69 14.96
CA GLN A 69 13.39 7.47 16.19
C GLN A 69 14.64 7.28 17.04
N PRO A 70 15.38 8.34 17.40
CA PRO A 70 16.47 8.23 18.36
C PRO A 70 15.96 7.78 19.73
N ASP A 71 16.81 7.07 20.49
CA ASP A 71 16.45 6.55 21.82
C ASP A 71 16.04 7.65 22.80
N ALA A 72 16.68 8.82 22.70
CA ALA A 72 16.49 9.95 23.60
C ALA A 72 15.73 11.08 22.89
N LEU A 73 14.43 10.89 22.69
CA LEU A 73 13.57 11.79 21.93
C LEU A 73 12.93 12.85 22.85
N TYR A 74 13.30 14.13 22.66
CA TYR A 74 12.91 15.24 23.57
C TYR A 74 12.01 16.30 22.93
N TYR A 75 11.35 16.01 21.81
CA TYR A 75 10.48 16.96 21.12
C TYR A 75 9.33 16.27 20.38
N ASN A 76 8.27 17.02 20.09
CA ASN A 76 7.15 16.53 19.29
C ASN A 76 7.48 16.61 17.80
N TRP A 77 7.08 15.58 17.06
CA TRP A 77 7.27 15.51 15.63
C TRP A 77 6.01 14.96 14.97
N GLU A 78 5.87 15.27 13.69
CA GLU A 78 4.79 14.79 12.84
C GLU A 78 5.41 14.24 11.56
N TYR A 79 4.71 13.30 10.91
CA TYR A 79 5.13 12.84 9.60
C TYR A 79 5.01 13.98 8.59
N PRO A 80 6.01 14.17 7.69
CA PRO A 80 5.96 15.19 6.66
C PRO A 80 5.06 14.73 5.50
N ILE A 81 3.77 14.56 5.79
CA ILE A 81 2.73 14.07 4.88
C ILE A 81 1.66 15.15 4.74
N SER A 82 1.29 15.43 3.50
CA SER A 82 0.16 16.30 3.15
C SER A 82 -0.79 15.56 2.23
N CYS A 83 -1.99 16.13 2.07
CA CYS A 83 -2.96 15.64 1.12
C CYS A 83 -3.39 16.76 0.17
N VAL A 84 -3.52 16.41 -1.11
CA VAL A 84 -4.10 17.29 -2.13
C VAL A 84 -5.43 16.69 -2.59
N GLN A 85 -6.52 17.41 -2.33
CA GLN A 85 -7.82 17.10 -2.88
C GLN A 85 -7.86 17.56 -4.34
N VAL A 86 -8.43 16.73 -5.20
CA VAL A 86 -8.61 16.95 -6.62
C VAL A 86 -10.08 16.78 -6.95
N GLU A 87 -10.68 17.79 -7.55
CA GLU A 87 -12.08 17.76 -7.97
C GLU A 87 -12.22 18.17 -9.43
N PRO A 88 -13.11 17.53 -10.20
CA PRO A 88 -13.40 17.99 -11.55
C PRO A 88 -14.07 19.36 -11.50
N LEU A 89 -13.66 20.29 -12.37
CA LEU A 89 -14.34 21.59 -12.49
C LEU A 89 -15.83 21.46 -12.88
N ASN A 90 -16.21 20.33 -13.50
CA ASN A 90 -17.57 20.06 -13.91
C ASN A 90 -18.01 18.63 -13.53
N HIS A 91 -18.57 18.47 -12.33
CA HIS A 91 -19.00 17.18 -11.79
C HIS A 91 -20.06 16.43 -12.63
N ARG A 92 -20.87 17.14 -13.43
CA ARG A 92 -21.95 16.53 -14.23
C ARG A 92 -21.44 15.88 -15.51
N PHE A 93 -20.36 16.41 -16.08
CA PHE A 93 -19.82 15.97 -17.38
C PHE A 93 -18.42 15.36 -17.28
N SER A 94 -17.85 15.27 -16.09
CA SER A 94 -16.56 14.61 -15.87
C SER A 94 -16.71 13.09 -15.92
N GLU A 95 -15.86 12.46 -16.71
CA GLU A 95 -15.59 11.02 -16.63
C GLU A 95 -15.07 10.65 -15.23
N ASP A 96 -15.35 9.43 -14.79
CA ASP A 96 -14.79 8.91 -13.55
C ASP A 96 -13.29 8.70 -13.71
N LEU A 97 -12.51 9.40 -12.88
CA LEU A 97 -11.06 9.29 -12.87
C LEU A 97 -10.65 8.05 -12.07
N SER A 98 -9.94 7.13 -12.71
CA SER A 98 -9.38 5.98 -12.01
C SER A 98 -8.08 6.33 -11.30
N HIS A 99 -7.67 5.52 -10.32
CA HIS A 99 -6.37 5.66 -9.65
C HIS A 99 -5.22 5.70 -10.67
N ARG A 100 -5.31 4.90 -11.75
CA ARG A 100 -4.27 4.86 -12.79
C ARG A 100 -4.16 6.18 -13.53
N ASP A 101 -5.27 6.87 -13.75
CA ASP A 101 -5.30 8.13 -14.49
C ASP A 101 -4.64 9.25 -13.69
N ILE A 102 -4.96 9.31 -12.40
CA ILE A 102 -4.37 10.29 -11.48
C ILE A 102 -2.87 10.03 -11.33
N LEU A 103 -2.48 8.78 -11.07
CA LEU A 103 -1.07 8.42 -10.98
C LEU A 103 -0.33 8.76 -12.29
N GLY A 104 -0.93 8.44 -13.44
CA GLY A 104 -0.38 8.78 -14.74
C GLY A 104 -0.15 10.28 -14.93
N ALA A 105 -1.08 11.12 -14.49
CA ALA A 105 -0.93 12.57 -14.54
C ALA A 105 0.20 13.07 -13.63
N LEU A 106 0.32 12.55 -12.41
CA LEU A 106 1.42 12.88 -11.50
C LEU A 106 2.79 12.49 -12.09
N MET A 107 2.89 11.33 -12.75
CA MET A 107 4.13 10.92 -13.41
C MET A 107 4.48 11.82 -14.61
N HIS A 108 3.48 12.32 -15.35
CA HIS A 108 3.71 13.30 -16.43
C HIS A 108 4.24 14.63 -15.93
N LEU A 109 3.93 15.01 -14.68
CA LEU A 109 4.54 16.18 -14.03
C LEU A 109 5.98 15.94 -13.58
N GLY A 110 6.55 14.75 -13.84
CA GLY A 110 7.90 14.37 -13.44
C GLY A 110 8.05 14.05 -11.96
N ILE A 111 6.94 13.83 -11.24
CA ILE A 111 6.98 13.51 -9.82
C ILE A 111 7.38 12.04 -9.65
N ASP A 112 8.39 11.79 -8.82
CA ASP A 112 8.79 10.43 -8.47
C ASP A 112 7.69 9.76 -7.62
N ARG A 113 7.37 8.49 -7.92
CA ARG A 113 6.33 7.74 -7.23
C ARG A 113 6.60 7.55 -5.72
N SER A 114 7.85 7.54 -5.29
CA SER A 114 8.20 7.51 -3.86
C SER A 114 7.77 8.78 -3.11
N LEU A 115 7.51 9.89 -3.81
CA LEU A 115 7.00 11.12 -3.20
C LEU A 115 5.47 11.11 -3.04
N ILE A 116 4.80 10.09 -3.57
CA ILE A 116 3.34 9.94 -3.56
C ILE A 116 2.98 8.73 -2.69
N GLY A 117 2.08 8.98 -1.73
CA GLY A 117 1.41 7.98 -0.93
C GLY A 117 0.23 7.38 -1.67
N ASP A 118 -0.83 7.06 -0.93
CA ASP A 118 -2.04 6.52 -1.54
C ASP A 118 -2.84 7.58 -2.28
N ILE A 119 -3.60 7.14 -3.28
CA ILE A 119 -4.55 7.96 -4.04
C ILE A 119 -5.92 7.36 -3.79
N LEU A 120 -6.74 8.08 -3.04
CA LEU A 120 -8.09 7.64 -2.69
C LEU A 120 -9.10 8.36 -3.55
N ILE A 121 -10.09 7.64 -4.06
CA ILE A 121 -11.17 8.22 -4.87
C ILE A 121 -12.48 8.04 -4.12
N LYS A 122 -13.20 9.15 -3.91
CA LYS A 122 -14.48 9.19 -3.22
C LYS A 122 -15.37 10.24 -3.85
N ASP A 123 -16.58 9.87 -4.24
CA ASP A 123 -17.61 10.79 -4.75
C ASP A 123 -17.10 11.74 -5.85
N LYS A 124 -16.42 11.18 -6.86
CA LYS A 124 -15.74 11.89 -7.99
C LYS A 124 -14.56 12.80 -7.61
N SER A 125 -14.27 12.92 -6.32
CA SER A 125 -13.07 13.59 -5.83
C SER A 125 -11.96 12.58 -5.64
N ALA A 126 -10.72 13.04 -5.71
CA ALA A 126 -9.56 12.24 -5.34
C ALA A 126 -8.72 12.95 -4.29
N TYR A 127 -8.07 12.15 -3.44
CA TYR A 127 -7.22 12.61 -2.35
C TYR A 127 -5.85 11.97 -2.55
N ILE A 128 -4.86 12.81 -2.85
CA ILE A 128 -3.51 12.39 -3.15
C ILE A 128 -2.64 12.66 -1.93
N PHE A 129 -2.25 11.60 -1.24
CA PHE A 129 -1.25 11.71 -0.18
C PHE A 129 0.12 11.91 -0.81
N CYS A 130 0.91 12.83 -0.28
CA CYS A 130 2.23 13.15 -0.80
C CYS A 130 3.16 13.67 0.30
N VAL A 131 4.46 13.67 0.02
CA VAL A 131 5.44 14.29 0.92
C VAL A 131 5.11 15.77 1.01
N GLU A 132 5.11 16.32 2.22
CA GLU A 132 4.73 17.70 2.56
C GLU A 132 5.20 18.74 1.53
N LYS A 133 6.48 18.69 1.17
CA LYS A 133 7.12 19.62 0.21
C LYS A 133 6.56 19.57 -1.23
N MET A 134 5.80 18.53 -1.58
CA MET A 134 5.19 18.35 -2.90
C MET A 134 3.76 18.89 -3.00
N ALA A 135 3.11 19.17 -1.86
CA ALA A 135 1.69 19.53 -1.84
C ALA A 135 1.39 20.76 -2.70
N ASP A 136 2.16 21.83 -2.51
CA ASP A 136 1.94 23.09 -3.23
C ASP A 136 2.26 22.97 -4.73
N PHE A 137 3.28 22.17 -5.07
CA PHE A 137 3.60 21.89 -6.47
C PHE A 137 2.46 21.12 -7.15
N ILE A 138 1.94 20.07 -6.53
CA ILE A 138 0.82 19.29 -7.07
C ILE A 138 -0.43 20.18 -7.17
N ALA A 139 -0.75 20.94 -6.13
CA ALA A 139 -1.92 21.84 -6.11
C ALA A 139 -1.83 22.96 -7.15
N LYS A 140 -0.62 23.34 -7.59
CA LYS A 140 -0.44 24.36 -8.62
C LYS A 140 -0.43 23.78 -10.03
N GLU A 141 0.28 22.67 -10.23
CA GLU A 141 0.60 22.17 -11.57
C GLU A 141 -0.37 21.08 -12.07
N LEU A 142 -1.12 20.41 -11.18
CA LEU A 142 -2.12 19.42 -11.56
C LEU A 142 -3.46 20.09 -11.89
N TYR A 143 -3.61 20.58 -13.12
CA TYR A 143 -4.85 21.23 -13.60
C TYR A 143 -5.65 20.38 -14.60
N LYS A 144 -5.10 19.25 -15.07
CA LYS A 144 -5.76 18.36 -16.04
C LYS A 144 -5.35 16.91 -15.84
N ILE A 145 -6.34 16.01 -15.85
CA ILE A 145 -6.15 14.55 -15.80
C ILE A 145 -6.92 13.97 -16.99
N LYS A 146 -6.22 13.23 -17.88
CA LYS A 146 -6.75 12.83 -19.20
C LYS A 146 -7.32 14.03 -19.97
N HIS A 147 -8.64 14.10 -20.12
CA HIS A 147 -9.37 15.18 -20.79
C HIS A 147 -10.15 16.07 -19.81
N THR A 148 -10.14 15.73 -18.51
CA THR A 148 -10.89 16.43 -17.46
C THR A 148 -10.04 17.54 -16.85
N GLN A 149 -10.54 18.77 -16.86
CA GLN A 149 -9.95 19.86 -16.07
C GLN A 149 -10.32 19.69 -14.60
N VAL A 150 -9.34 19.87 -13.73
CA VAL A 150 -9.49 19.68 -12.29
C VAL A 150 -9.07 20.94 -11.54
N MET A 151 -9.72 21.17 -10.41
CA MET A 151 -9.25 22.07 -9.37
C MET A 151 -8.57 21.23 -8.30
N THR A 152 -7.51 21.76 -7.71
CA THR A 152 -6.78 21.10 -6.64
C THR A 152 -6.60 22.04 -5.46
N GLN A 153 -6.68 21.48 -4.26
CA GLN A 153 -6.46 22.23 -3.04
C GLN A 153 -5.78 21.35 -2.00
N ARG A 154 -4.93 21.99 -1.19
CA ARG A 154 -4.32 21.32 -0.05
C ARG A 154 -5.37 21.11 1.05
N VAL A 155 -5.42 19.90 1.60
CA VAL A 155 -6.28 19.54 2.72
C VAL A 155 -5.46 18.83 3.79
N LYS A 156 -5.86 18.94 5.06
CA LYS A 156 -5.20 18.15 6.10
C LYS A 156 -5.78 16.75 6.12
N PRO A 157 -4.95 15.70 6.22
CA PRO A 157 -5.42 14.33 6.32
C PRO A 157 -6.47 14.07 7.41
N VAL A 158 -6.35 14.77 8.56
CA VAL A 158 -7.29 14.66 9.69
C VAL A 158 -8.72 15.07 9.34
N ASP A 159 -8.89 15.92 8.32
CA ASP A 159 -10.22 16.36 7.87
C ASP A 159 -10.91 15.29 7.01
N LEU A 160 -10.16 14.27 6.58
CA LEU A 160 -10.63 13.20 5.71
C LEU A 160 -11.13 12.02 6.54
N HIS A 161 -12.44 11.80 6.53
CA HIS A 161 -13.04 10.58 7.06
C HIS A 161 -12.83 9.45 6.05
N ILE A 162 -11.63 8.86 6.10
CA ILE A 162 -11.22 7.72 5.27
C ILE A 162 -11.47 6.44 6.06
N GLU A 163 -12.47 5.69 5.66
CA GLU A 163 -12.72 4.33 6.13
C GLU A 163 -12.54 3.38 4.94
N MET A 164 -11.65 2.39 5.07
CA MET A 164 -11.56 1.35 4.04
C MET A 164 -12.83 0.50 4.07
N GLN A 165 -13.40 0.29 2.90
CA GLN A 165 -14.55 -0.59 2.76
C GLN A 165 -14.07 -2.01 2.46
N TYR A 166 -14.68 -2.96 3.14
CA TYR A 166 -14.36 -4.37 3.00
C TYR A 166 -15.59 -5.17 2.61
N ARG A 167 -15.41 -6.10 1.67
CA ARG A 167 -16.36 -7.19 1.43
C ARG A 167 -15.78 -8.48 1.98
N THR A 168 -16.25 -8.88 3.15
CA THR A 168 -15.87 -10.14 3.80
C THR A 168 -16.54 -11.33 3.12
N GLU A 169 -15.75 -12.37 2.88
CA GLU A 169 -16.17 -13.65 2.32
C GLU A 169 -15.60 -14.81 3.15
N GLU A 170 -16.31 -15.93 3.16
CA GLU A 170 -15.89 -17.17 3.79
C GLU A 170 -15.81 -18.30 2.76
N GLY A 171 -14.98 -19.31 3.01
CA GLY A 171 -14.79 -20.42 2.08
C GLY A 171 -14.11 -21.63 2.70
N PHE A 172 -14.06 -22.74 1.95
CA PHE A 172 -13.46 -23.99 2.42
C PHE A 172 -12.33 -24.46 1.52
N ILE A 173 -11.12 -24.53 2.05
CA ILE A 173 -9.94 -25.05 1.34
C ILE A 173 -9.49 -26.39 1.93
N ALA A 174 -8.86 -27.24 1.11
CA ALA A 174 -8.41 -28.57 1.55
C ALA A 174 -7.19 -28.50 2.50
N SER A 175 -6.35 -27.47 2.34
CA SER A 175 -5.17 -27.22 3.16
C SER A 175 -4.71 -25.76 2.97
N ASN A 176 -3.86 -25.26 3.86
CA ASN A 176 -3.28 -23.91 3.79
C ASN A 176 -2.20 -23.83 2.69
N ARG A 177 -2.63 -23.93 1.43
CA ARG A 177 -1.77 -23.71 0.27
C ARG A 177 -2.32 -22.54 -0.53
N LEU A 178 -1.41 -21.71 -1.05
CA LEU A 178 -1.75 -20.52 -1.81
C LEU A 178 -2.61 -20.85 -3.04
N ASP A 179 -2.32 -21.95 -3.75
CA ASP A 179 -3.17 -22.40 -4.87
C ASP A 179 -4.59 -22.80 -4.45
N ALA A 180 -4.78 -23.32 -3.24
CA ALA A 180 -6.10 -23.61 -2.68
C ALA A 180 -6.86 -22.33 -2.37
N PHE A 181 -6.17 -21.38 -1.74
CA PHE A 181 -6.73 -20.09 -1.39
C PHE A 181 -7.11 -19.29 -2.65
N VAL A 182 -6.19 -19.14 -3.60
CA VAL A 182 -6.43 -18.42 -4.86
C VAL A 182 -7.56 -19.05 -5.66
N ALA A 183 -7.67 -20.38 -5.70
CA ALA A 183 -8.79 -21.08 -6.33
C ALA A 183 -10.13 -20.69 -5.70
N GLN A 184 -10.19 -20.65 -4.36
CA GLN A 184 -11.39 -20.26 -3.61
C GLN A 184 -11.75 -18.78 -3.84
N ALA A 185 -10.79 -17.86 -3.66
CA ALA A 185 -11.01 -16.43 -3.74
C ALA A 185 -11.35 -15.96 -5.17
N CYS A 186 -10.61 -16.44 -6.17
CA CYS A 186 -10.84 -16.05 -7.58
C CYS A 186 -11.89 -16.90 -8.29
N LYS A 187 -12.50 -17.89 -7.63
CA LYS A 187 -13.42 -18.86 -8.22
C LYS A 187 -12.82 -19.60 -9.42
N LEU A 188 -11.57 -20.03 -9.28
CA LEU A 188 -10.80 -20.77 -10.29
C LEU A 188 -10.71 -22.26 -9.92
N SER A 189 -10.46 -23.13 -10.90
CA SER A 189 -9.98 -24.47 -10.60
C SER A 189 -8.58 -24.43 -9.96
N ARG A 190 -8.19 -25.50 -9.23
CA ARG A 190 -6.84 -25.63 -8.66
C ARG A 190 -5.73 -25.51 -9.71
N ALA A 191 -5.92 -26.09 -10.89
CA ALA A 191 -4.95 -26.02 -11.98
C ALA A 191 -4.80 -24.60 -12.53
N GLN A 192 -5.92 -23.88 -12.72
CA GLN A 192 -5.90 -22.48 -13.13
C GLN A 192 -5.24 -21.59 -12.08
N ALA A 193 -5.54 -21.80 -10.78
CA ALA A 193 -4.91 -21.05 -9.70
C ALA A 193 -3.39 -21.26 -9.64
N ALA A 194 -2.93 -22.50 -9.80
CA ALA A 194 -1.49 -22.79 -9.87
C ALA A 194 -0.82 -22.09 -11.07
N GLN A 195 -1.42 -22.14 -12.26
CA GLN A 195 -0.91 -21.39 -13.41
C GLN A 195 -0.94 -19.89 -13.20
N PHE A 196 -1.97 -19.37 -12.53
CA PHE A 196 -2.09 -17.95 -12.21
C PHE A 196 -0.94 -17.46 -11.31
N ILE A 197 -0.58 -18.25 -10.29
CA ILE A 197 0.57 -18.02 -9.41
C ILE A 197 1.88 -18.06 -10.21
N LEU A 198 2.07 -19.10 -11.03
CA LEU A 198 3.28 -19.26 -11.86
C LEU A 198 3.47 -18.14 -12.89
N ARG A 199 2.39 -17.50 -13.33
CA ARG A 199 2.41 -16.33 -14.22
C ARG A 199 2.65 -15.00 -13.49
N GLU A 200 3.17 -15.06 -12.27
CA GLU A 200 3.57 -13.89 -11.47
C GLU A 200 2.42 -12.91 -11.19
N ASN A 201 1.20 -13.44 -11.04
CA ASN A 201 0.01 -12.62 -10.79
C ASN A 201 -0.37 -12.51 -9.31
N VAL A 202 0.41 -13.12 -8.42
CA VAL A 202 0.11 -13.18 -6.99
C VAL A 202 1.24 -12.58 -6.19
N PHE A 203 0.88 -11.65 -5.31
CA PHE A 203 1.80 -11.03 -4.37
C PHE A 203 1.25 -11.21 -2.97
N ILE A 204 2.11 -11.62 -2.03
CA ILE A 204 1.79 -11.66 -0.60
C ILE A 204 2.62 -10.57 0.04
N ASN A 205 1.95 -9.64 0.73
CA ASN A 205 2.59 -8.52 1.41
C ASN A 205 3.54 -7.75 0.46
N GLY A 206 3.11 -7.57 -0.79
CA GLY A 206 3.88 -6.88 -1.83
C GLY A 206 5.00 -7.69 -2.48
N ALA A 207 5.41 -8.82 -1.91
CA ALA A 207 6.43 -9.70 -2.49
C ALA A 207 5.81 -10.62 -3.55
N LEU A 208 6.48 -10.76 -4.70
CA LEU A 208 6.08 -11.70 -5.74
C LEU A 208 6.19 -13.14 -5.22
N VAL A 209 5.11 -13.92 -5.36
CA VAL A 209 5.10 -15.34 -4.94
C VAL A 209 4.83 -16.24 -6.12
N THR A 210 5.77 -17.15 -6.38
CA THR A 210 5.65 -18.21 -7.39
C THR A 210 5.51 -19.61 -6.78
N ASN A 211 5.80 -19.74 -5.48
CA ASN A 211 5.64 -21.00 -4.75
C ASN A 211 4.18 -21.22 -4.34
N HIS A 212 3.46 -22.00 -5.14
CA HIS A 212 2.06 -22.34 -4.91
C HIS A 212 1.78 -23.16 -3.64
N ASN A 213 2.82 -23.74 -3.01
CA ASN A 213 2.72 -24.50 -1.76
C ASN A 213 2.80 -23.62 -0.51
N GLN A 214 3.24 -22.36 -0.64
CA GLN A 214 3.32 -21.43 0.49
C GLN A 214 1.94 -21.25 1.12
N GLY A 215 1.87 -21.18 2.45
CA GLY A 215 0.64 -20.90 3.19
C GLY A 215 0.44 -19.40 3.42
N LEU A 216 -0.76 -19.04 3.87
CA LEU A 216 -1.08 -17.71 4.37
C LEU A 216 -1.12 -17.69 5.89
N ALA A 217 -0.74 -16.55 6.46
CA ALA A 217 -0.95 -16.19 7.86
C ALA A 217 -2.12 -15.20 7.99
N GLU A 218 -2.72 -15.16 9.18
CA GLU A 218 -3.68 -14.12 9.54
C GLU A 218 -3.04 -12.74 9.41
N GLY A 219 -3.75 -11.82 8.76
CA GLY A 219 -3.26 -10.48 8.43
C GLY A 219 -2.58 -10.38 7.06
N ASP A 220 -2.21 -11.48 6.41
CA ASP A 220 -1.56 -11.43 5.10
C ASP A 220 -2.42 -10.71 4.07
N VAL A 221 -1.79 -9.77 3.36
CA VAL A 221 -2.41 -9.03 2.27
C VAL A 221 -2.03 -9.68 0.95
N VAL A 222 -3.04 -10.17 0.23
CA VAL A 222 -2.85 -10.86 -1.06
C VAL A 222 -3.35 -9.96 -2.19
N SER A 223 -2.44 -9.59 -3.08
CA SER A 223 -2.76 -8.87 -4.31
C SER A 223 -2.80 -9.82 -5.49
N LEU A 224 -3.94 -9.88 -6.17
CA LEU A 224 -4.24 -10.79 -7.27
C LEU A 224 -4.48 -9.96 -8.54
N ARG A 225 -3.50 -9.96 -9.46
CA ARG A 225 -3.57 -9.10 -10.66
C ARG A 225 -4.84 -9.39 -11.46
N GLY A 226 -5.62 -8.34 -11.73
CA GLY A 226 -6.88 -8.44 -12.47
C GLY A 226 -8.09 -8.91 -11.64
N HIS A 227 -7.89 -9.31 -10.37
CA HIS A 227 -8.99 -9.68 -9.46
C HIS A 227 -9.16 -8.68 -8.32
N GLY A 228 -8.07 -8.07 -7.84
CA GLY A 228 -8.11 -7.09 -6.76
C GLY A 228 -7.16 -7.45 -5.62
N LYS A 229 -7.36 -6.82 -4.48
CA LYS A 229 -6.58 -7.03 -3.26
C LYS A 229 -7.50 -7.51 -2.15
N LEU A 230 -6.98 -8.38 -1.29
CA LEU A 230 -7.70 -8.91 -0.15
C LEU A 230 -6.78 -9.08 1.06
N ARG A 231 -7.37 -9.18 2.26
CA ARG A 231 -6.69 -9.55 3.50
C ARG A 231 -7.18 -10.92 3.93
N PHE A 232 -6.26 -11.83 4.22
CA PHE A 232 -6.59 -13.10 4.87
C PHE A 232 -6.85 -12.83 6.35
N GLU A 233 -8.07 -13.12 6.82
CA GLU A 233 -8.47 -12.74 8.18
C GLU A 233 -8.27 -13.87 9.16
N ALA A 234 -8.78 -15.09 8.89
CA ALA A 234 -8.67 -16.15 9.88
C ALA A 234 -8.88 -17.55 9.30
N PHE A 235 -8.31 -18.54 9.98
CA PHE A 235 -8.80 -19.92 9.97
C PHE A 235 -9.87 -20.06 11.06
N LEU A 236 -11.11 -20.36 10.66
CA LEU A 236 -12.25 -20.40 11.58
C LEU A 236 -12.37 -21.77 12.27
N ASN A 237 -12.65 -22.83 11.51
CA ASN A 237 -12.77 -24.18 12.02
C ASN A 237 -12.36 -25.21 10.95
N THR A 238 -12.24 -26.47 11.36
CA THR A 238 -11.97 -27.59 10.45
C THR A 238 -13.18 -28.49 10.37
N THR A 239 -13.62 -28.79 9.16
CA THR A 239 -14.74 -29.70 8.92
C THR A 239 -14.39 -31.14 9.31
N LYS A 240 -15.40 -31.99 9.52
CA LYS A 240 -15.21 -33.44 9.77
C LYS A 240 -14.41 -34.15 8.67
N LYS A 241 -14.38 -33.60 7.44
CA LYS A 241 -13.63 -34.12 6.29
C LYS A 241 -12.23 -33.49 6.15
N GLY A 242 -11.75 -32.75 7.15
CA GLY A 242 -10.42 -32.16 7.18
C GLY A 242 -10.25 -30.85 6.38
N ARG A 243 -11.32 -30.30 5.77
CA ARG A 243 -11.25 -29.01 5.07
C ARG A 243 -11.19 -27.86 6.08
N LEU A 244 -10.35 -26.88 5.80
CA LEU A 244 -10.21 -25.64 6.57
C LEU A 244 -11.28 -24.63 6.14
N HIS A 245 -12.04 -24.11 7.10
CA HIS A 245 -12.92 -22.98 6.92
C HIS A 245 -12.13 -21.70 7.12
N ILE A 246 -12.17 -20.79 6.15
CA ILE A 246 -11.38 -19.57 6.12
C ILE A 246 -12.25 -18.34 5.94
N ARG A 247 -11.77 -17.19 6.45
CA ARG A 247 -12.34 -15.87 6.22
C ARG A 247 -11.31 -14.94 5.58
N TYR A 248 -11.75 -14.14 4.63
CA TYR A 248 -10.93 -13.13 3.95
C TYR A 248 -11.80 -11.94 3.55
N ALA A 249 -11.18 -10.76 3.46
CA ALA A 249 -11.87 -9.52 3.13
C ALA A 249 -11.28 -8.86 1.89
N TRP A 250 -12.11 -8.64 0.87
CA TRP A 250 -11.73 -7.87 -0.31
C TRP A 250 -11.74 -6.38 0.03
N TYR A 251 -10.72 -5.66 -0.43
CA TYR A 251 -10.70 -4.21 -0.42
C TYR A 251 -11.65 -3.73 -1.54
N VAL A 252 -12.60 -2.86 -1.20
CA VAL A 252 -13.63 -2.32 -2.10
C VAL A 252 -13.36 -0.87 -2.42
#